data_AF-A0A9P3HCB7-F1
#
_entry.id   AF-A0A9P3HCB7-F1
#
_cell.length_a   1.000
_cell.length_b   1.000
_cell.length_c   1.000
_cell.angle_alpha   90.00
_cell.angle_beta   90.00
_cell.angle_gamma   90.00
#
_symmetry.space_group_name_H-M   'P 1'
#
loop_
_entity.id
_entity.type
_entity.pdbx_description
1 polymer ?
#
loop_
_entity_poly.entity_id
_entity_poly.type
_entity_poly.pdbx_seq_one_letter_code
_entity_poly.pdbx_strand_id
1 'polypeptide(L)'
;MTDRKRQNADSSASSRKQRGRVITTWRDVFREAPYPQYFAGLNEATDLNHRSFFRFISPPYNKRDYWEDVWVGQILKIVQNTDVQPVKEQHQRLTNEWEQRGFHDDVWLEFLAEERTRLNEELNVTNQMNAKVKAVNQLNAAMGNLMENAVEAFSTSQEGSQENIEEKQGQTVILEYFEDSFDLEQDPELNHILEEDSAEIRSEAEVVLSGGAGSRGAAETVSLHDVELPSSDPCDPSFTTELASNGTIEEEPEPVRLDRLVGPGTLSCTRTGEADYINDEGCNVSSVLMRYRREQIEDSSFLENSDVENILSLNFIFFGDCLHPLREQYRKMLKTDLAATEVALIIEWSQAAVHVEPDDAKATLCEIFARGAALKSPVFTCLDEMCGTGALWSSVILNTDNEDSHIARFVRPFVESMFGNFRNCKLCWTRDRIVTGKVCTGEMLQPDFMLCSVSKPQYTFMVGEVKKFEENDEMCHRDRVKLFTQMKMSLDGLLDAGVDGPVIGILAHRHRVEVWSLTLPFEALYLPTLLGAFDLVLSRFSFASTIVMFPPLLAARAAVADMVARFTSRRKRVKPVKTSWRRGTYHVKPQEIDPGVTLNEEVRFLWEEEMELRASMEAETEKVK
;
A
#
# COMPACT_ATOMS: atom_id res chain seq x y z
N MET A 1 -16.83 -28.55 -56.71
CA MET A 1 -15.46 -28.29 -56.19
C MET A 1 -15.57 -27.09 -55.28
N THR A 2 -15.49 -27.12 -53.95
CA THR A 2 -15.22 -28.14 -52.92
C THR A 2 -16.01 -27.70 -51.69
N ASP A 3 -17.03 -28.48 -51.31
CA ASP A 3 -17.74 -28.35 -50.04
C ASP A 3 -16.88 -28.93 -48.91
N ARG A 4 -16.57 -28.13 -47.88
CA ARG A 4 -16.03 -28.63 -46.60
C ARG A 4 -17.02 -28.34 -45.47
N LYS A 5 -17.92 -29.28 -45.25
CA LYS A 5 -18.66 -29.45 -43.99
C LYS A 5 -17.67 -29.81 -42.87
N ARG A 6 -17.59 -28.97 -41.83
CA ARG A 6 -16.97 -29.33 -40.55
C ARG A 6 -17.95 -30.21 -39.77
N GLN A 7 -17.65 -31.50 -39.67
CA GLN A 7 -18.17 -32.38 -38.64
C GLN A 7 -17.28 -32.20 -37.40
N ASN A 8 -17.83 -31.63 -36.32
CA ASN A 8 -17.29 -31.86 -34.98
C ASN A 8 -18.01 -33.07 -34.43
N ALA A 9 -17.26 -34.14 -34.19
CA ALA A 9 -17.72 -35.33 -33.52
C ALA A 9 -17.73 -35.07 -32.01
N ASP A 10 -18.92 -35.17 -31.42
CA ASP A 10 -19.11 -35.51 -30.02
C ASP A 10 -18.47 -36.88 -29.74
N SER A 11 -17.39 -36.91 -28.97
CA SER A 11 -16.92 -38.14 -28.32
C SER A 11 -17.31 -38.10 -26.85
N SER A 12 -18.53 -38.55 -26.61
CA SER A 12 -19.09 -38.84 -25.31
C SER A 12 -18.42 -40.07 -24.67
N ALA A 13 -18.30 -39.96 -23.35
CA ALA A 13 -18.02 -40.97 -22.35
C ALA A 13 -18.20 -42.44 -22.77
N SER A 14 -17.07 -43.15 -22.85
CA SER A 14 -17.03 -44.62 -22.77
C SER A 14 -16.26 -45.03 -21.50
N SER A 15 -16.99 -45.17 -20.40
CA SER A 15 -16.53 -45.78 -19.16
C SER A 15 -16.34 -47.30 -19.36
N ARG A 16 -15.17 -47.70 -19.85
CA ARG A 16 -14.69 -49.08 -19.75
C ARG A 16 -13.83 -49.20 -18.50
N LYS A 17 -14.27 -50.06 -17.56
CA LYS A 17 -13.49 -50.58 -16.44
C LYS A 17 -12.27 -51.35 -16.98
N GLN A 18 -11.23 -50.65 -17.41
CA GLN A 18 -9.89 -51.21 -17.53
C GLN A 18 -9.32 -51.29 -16.12
N ARG A 19 -8.80 -52.48 -15.76
CA ARG A 19 -8.02 -52.69 -14.54
C ARG A 19 -6.98 -51.58 -14.45
N GLY A 20 -7.16 -50.69 -13.47
CA GLY A 20 -6.52 -49.38 -13.42
C GLY A 20 -5.00 -49.51 -13.32
N ARG A 21 -4.33 -49.41 -14.46
CA ARG A 21 -2.91 -49.09 -14.49
C ARG A 21 -2.84 -47.63 -14.05
N VAL A 22 -2.45 -47.40 -12.80
CA VAL A 22 -2.21 -46.05 -12.28
C VAL A 22 -1.21 -45.40 -13.24
N ILE A 23 -1.64 -44.36 -13.95
CA ILE A 23 -0.75 -43.61 -14.83
C ILE A 23 0.10 -42.77 -13.90
N THR A 24 1.34 -43.21 -13.65
CA THR A 24 2.33 -42.43 -12.92
C THR A 24 2.60 -41.15 -13.70
N THR A 25 2.29 -40.00 -13.12
CA THR A 25 2.65 -38.71 -13.70
C THR A 25 4.13 -38.43 -13.44
N TRP A 26 4.75 -37.55 -14.21
CA TRP A 26 6.16 -37.21 -13.99
C TRP A 26 6.41 -36.57 -12.62
N ARG A 27 5.41 -35.88 -12.03
CA ARG A 27 5.51 -35.32 -10.68
C ARG A 27 5.53 -36.42 -9.61
N ASP A 28 4.85 -37.54 -9.85
CA ASP A 28 4.83 -38.67 -8.90
C ASP A 28 6.21 -39.31 -8.74
N VAL A 29 7.09 -39.16 -9.74
CA VAL A 29 8.49 -39.63 -9.71
C VAL A 29 9.29 -38.94 -8.60
N PHE A 30 8.99 -37.67 -8.32
CA PHE A 30 9.71 -36.84 -7.34
C PHE A 30 9.00 -36.72 -5.99
N ARG A 31 7.93 -37.49 -5.76
CA ARG A 31 7.18 -37.43 -4.51
C ARG A 31 8.04 -37.77 -3.29
N GLU A 32 8.95 -38.73 -3.46
CA GLU A 32 9.89 -39.19 -2.43
C GLU A 32 11.29 -38.54 -2.58
N ALA A 33 11.45 -37.59 -3.50
CA ALA A 33 12.71 -36.87 -3.66
C ALA A 33 12.87 -35.84 -2.53
N PRO A 34 14.11 -35.44 -2.17
CA PRO A 34 14.33 -34.27 -1.33
C PRO A 34 13.66 -33.04 -1.94
N TYR A 35 12.88 -32.31 -1.14
CA TYR A 35 12.19 -31.08 -1.56
C TYR A 35 11.12 -31.30 -2.65
N PRO A 36 10.11 -32.16 -2.42
CA PRO A 36 9.07 -32.45 -3.42
C PRO A 36 8.29 -31.20 -3.88
N GLN A 37 8.22 -30.17 -3.05
CA GLN A 37 7.55 -28.90 -3.36
C GLN A 37 8.17 -28.14 -4.53
N TYR A 38 9.49 -28.26 -4.75
CA TYR A 38 10.14 -27.66 -5.92
C TYR A 38 9.60 -28.29 -7.21
N PHE A 39 9.59 -29.62 -7.26
CA PHE A 39 9.13 -30.37 -8.43
C PHE A 39 7.63 -30.21 -8.67
N ALA A 40 6.84 -30.02 -7.61
CA ALA A 40 5.42 -29.71 -7.72
C ALA A 40 5.16 -28.36 -8.40
N GLY A 41 6.05 -27.38 -8.19
CA GLY A 41 5.97 -26.03 -8.77
C GLY A 41 6.42 -25.92 -10.23
N LEU A 42 7.11 -26.93 -10.77
CA LEU A 42 7.52 -26.95 -12.18
C LEU A 42 6.31 -27.23 -13.10
N ASN A 43 6.23 -26.54 -14.24
CA ASN A 43 5.13 -26.72 -15.20
C ASN A 43 5.31 -28.01 -16.00
N GLU A 44 6.55 -28.24 -16.46
CA GLU A 44 6.94 -29.37 -17.29
C GLU A 44 8.22 -30.04 -16.76
N ALA A 45 8.45 -31.32 -17.14
CA ALA A 45 9.65 -32.05 -16.72
C ALA A 45 10.94 -31.45 -17.31
N THR A 46 10.85 -30.77 -18.46
CA THR A 46 11.93 -30.05 -19.14
C THR A 46 12.39 -28.81 -18.38
N ASP A 47 11.57 -28.28 -17.47
CA ASP A 47 11.92 -27.12 -16.64
C ASP A 47 12.90 -27.49 -15.52
N LEU A 48 13.06 -28.78 -15.22
CA LEU A 48 13.99 -29.27 -14.22
C LEU A 48 15.42 -28.85 -14.59
N ASN A 49 16.04 -28.04 -13.74
CA ASN A 49 17.45 -27.68 -13.83
C ASN A 49 18.03 -27.45 -12.43
N HIS A 50 19.35 -27.59 -12.30
CA HIS A 50 20.02 -27.53 -10.99
C HIS A 50 20.11 -26.11 -10.43
N ARG A 51 20.25 -25.07 -11.27
CA ARG A 51 20.24 -23.66 -10.84
C ARG A 51 18.95 -23.28 -10.13
N SER A 52 17.82 -23.62 -10.73
CA SER A 52 16.50 -23.34 -10.16
C SER A 52 16.26 -24.13 -8.88
N PHE A 53 16.77 -25.37 -8.80
CA PHE A 53 16.73 -26.16 -7.58
C PHE A 53 17.57 -25.54 -6.46
N PHE A 54 18.81 -25.15 -6.73
CA PHE A 54 19.65 -24.53 -5.70
C PHE A 54 19.16 -23.14 -5.30
N ARG A 55 18.60 -22.34 -6.21
CA ARG A 55 17.95 -21.08 -5.84
C ARG A 55 16.75 -21.32 -4.94
N PHE A 56 15.94 -22.33 -5.24
CA PHE A 56 14.79 -22.70 -4.42
C PHE A 56 15.18 -23.08 -2.98
N ILE A 57 16.25 -23.87 -2.80
CA ILE A 57 16.68 -24.30 -1.45
C ILE A 57 17.62 -23.30 -0.76
N SER A 58 18.22 -22.36 -1.50
CA SER A 58 19.19 -21.34 -1.01
C SER A 58 20.24 -21.92 -0.04
N PRO A 59 21.06 -22.88 -0.49
CA PRO A 59 21.97 -23.62 0.37
C PRO A 59 23.10 -22.72 0.88
N PRO A 60 23.52 -22.81 2.15
CA PRO A 60 24.70 -22.10 2.62
C PRO A 60 25.95 -22.69 1.96
N TYR A 61 26.90 -21.84 1.57
CA TYR A 61 28.10 -22.27 0.82
C TYR A 61 28.94 -23.30 1.59
N ASN A 62 28.97 -23.19 2.92
CA ASN A 62 29.69 -24.13 3.79
C ASN A 62 29.13 -25.57 3.78
N LYS A 63 27.96 -25.80 3.17
CA LYS A 63 27.36 -27.14 2.98
C LYS A 63 27.39 -27.59 1.52
N ARG A 64 28.20 -26.96 0.67
CA ARG A 64 28.36 -27.28 -0.75
C ARG A 64 28.38 -28.78 -1.04
N ASP A 65 29.32 -29.53 -0.46
CA ASP A 65 29.49 -30.97 -0.71
C ASP A 65 28.22 -31.79 -0.43
N TYR A 66 27.47 -31.43 0.62
CA TYR A 66 26.21 -32.08 0.97
C TYR A 66 25.15 -31.86 -0.12
N TRP A 67 25.05 -30.63 -0.62
CA TRP A 67 24.05 -30.27 -1.62
C TRP A 67 24.38 -30.79 -3.01
N GLU A 68 25.66 -30.91 -3.33
CA GLU A 68 26.13 -31.65 -4.50
C GLU A 68 25.73 -33.13 -4.43
N ASP A 69 25.90 -33.78 -3.27
CA ASP A 69 25.45 -35.16 -3.07
C ASP A 69 23.92 -35.30 -3.15
N VAL A 70 23.15 -34.33 -2.64
CA VAL A 70 21.68 -34.32 -2.82
C VAL A 70 21.33 -34.27 -4.31
N TRP A 71 21.98 -33.39 -5.08
CA TRP A 71 21.70 -33.26 -6.50
C TRP A 71 22.14 -34.50 -7.31
N VAL A 72 23.41 -34.87 -7.21
CA VAL A 72 24.01 -35.97 -7.99
C VAL A 72 23.61 -37.33 -7.44
N GLY A 73 23.75 -37.49 -6.12
CA GLY A 73 23.58 -38.75 -5.41
C GLY A 73 22.13 -39.17 -5.23
N GLN A 74 21.17 -38.24 -5.30
CA GLN A 74 19.75 -38.53 -5.10
C GLN A 74 18.90 -38.11 -6.30
N ILE A 75 18.88 -36.81 -6.65
CA ILE A 75 17.97 -36.29 -7.68
C ILE A 75 18.31 -36.85 -9.07
N LEU A 76 19.57 -36.78 -9.51
CA LEU A 76 19.96 -37.32 -10.82
C LEU A 76 19.77 -38.85 -10.89
N LYS A 77 19.92 -39.59 -9.78
CA LYS A 77 19.61 -41.03 -9.74
C LYS A 77 18.12 -41.32 -9.91
N ILE A 78 17.24 -40.47 -9.38
CA ILE A 78 15.79 -40.58 -9.60
C ILE A 78 15.47 -40.34 -11.08
N VAL A 79 16.06 -39.30 -11.69
CA VAL A 79 15.92 -38.98 -13.12
C VAL A 79 16.43 -40.13 -13.99
N GLN A 80 17.55 -40.76 -13.63
CA GLN A 80 18.15 -41.88 -14.36
C GLN A 80 17.29 -43.15 -14.34
N ASN A 81 16.73 -43.48 -13.17
CA ASN A 81 16.08 -44.77 -12.92
C ASN A 81 14.56 -44.77 -13.14
N THR A 82 13.96 -43.63 -13.48
CA THR A 82 12.52 -43.54 -13.72
C THR A 82 12.08 -44.20 -15.04
N ASP A 83 10.87 -44.76 -15.05
CA ASP A 83 10.21 -45.28 -16.25
C ASP A 83 9.43 -44.19 -17.01
N VAL A 84 9.34 -42.97 -16.45
CA VAL A 84 8.62 -41.85 -17.07
C VAL A 84 9.51 -41.15 -18.10
N GLN A 85 9.26 -41.42 -19.39
CA GLN A 85 10.11 -40.97 -20.50
C GLN A 85 10.47 -39.48 -20.49
N PRO A 86 9.52 -38.52 -20.32
CA PRO A 86 9.86 -37.10 -20.31
C PRO A 86 10.89 -36.70 -19.25
N VAL A 87 10.93 -37.41 -18.11
CA VAL A 87 11.93 -37.18 -17.05
C VAL A 87 13.24 -37.85 -17.41
N LYS A 88 13.18 -39.12 -17.85
CA LYS A 88 14.36 -39.91 -18.22
C LYS A 88 15.17 -39.26 -19.34
N GLU A 89 14.49 -38.65 -20.31
CA GLU A 89 15.11 -37.89 -21.41
C GLU A 89 15.94 -36.69 -20.91
N GLN A 90 15.66 -36.15 -19.71
CA GLN A 90 16.44 -35.07 -19.12
C GLN A 90 17.77 -35.53 -18.50
N HIS A 91 17.95 -36.83 -18.23
CA HIS A 91 19.13 -37.32 -17.51
C HIS A 91 20.43 -36.91 -18.19
N GLN A 92 20.56 -37.18 -19.51
CA GLN A 92 21.79 -36.86 -20.23
C GLN A 92 22.06 -35.35 -20.27
N ARG A 93 21.02 -34.53 -20.45
CA ARG A 93 21.15 -33.07 -20.43
C ARG A 93 21.67 -32.59 -19.08
N LEU A 94 21.02 -33.01 -18.00
CA LEU A 94 21.36 -32.56 -16.64
C LEU A 94 22.73 -33.04 -16.18
N THR A 95 23.12 -34.27 -16.53
CA THR A 95 24.46 -34.78 -16.28
C THR A 95 25.50 -33.97 -17.05
N ASN A 96 25.27 -33.70 -18.34
CA ASN A 96 26.20 -32.91 -19.16
C ASN A 96 26.34 -31.47 -18.64
N GLU A 97 25.22 -30.83 -18.27
CA GLU A 97 25.22 -29.48 -17.67
C GLU A 97 26.02 -29.46 -16.36
N TRP A 98 25.90 -30.51 -15.54
CA TRP A 98 26.62 -30.62 -14.28
C TRP A 98 28.12 -30.91 -14.46
N GLU A 99 28.48 -31.77 -15.43
CA GLU A 99 29.87 -32.18 -15.70
C GLU A 99 30.67 -31.15 -16.52
N GLN A 100 30.01 -30.17 -17.15
CA GLN A 100 30.68 -29.08 -17.84
C GLN A 100 31.55 -28.27 -16.86
N ARG A 101 32.87 -28.47 -16.95
CA ARG A 101 33.86 -27.76 -16.13
C ARG A 101 33.64 -26.25 -16.20
N GLY A 102 33.54 -25.61 -15.03
CA GLY A 102 33.23 -24.19 -14.87
C GLY A 102 31.80 -23.94 -14.41
N PHE A 103 30.81 -24.65 -14.96
CA PHE A 103 29.39 -24.37 -14.69
C PHE A 103 29.03 -24.59 -13.21
N HIS A 104 29.53 -25.68 -12.64
CA HIS A 104 29.33 -26.00 -11.24
C HIS A 104 29.95 -24.98 -10.27
N ASP A 105 31.18 -24.55 -10.56
CA ASP A 105 31.87 -23.55 -9.74
C ASP A 105 31.21 -22.18 -9.87
N ASP A 106 30.76 -21.81 -11.07
CA ASP A 106 30.04 -20.56 -11.32
C ASP A 106 28.75 -20.47 -10.50
N VAL A 107 27.98 -21.56 -10.39
CA VAL A 107 26.76 -21.61 -9.59
C VAL A 107 27.07 -21.38 -8.11
N TRP A 108 28.11 -22.01 -7.58
CA TRP A 108 28.48 -21.82 -6.17
C TRP A 108 29.12 -20.45 -5.89
N LEU A 109 29.84 -19.88 -6.86
CA LEU A 109 30.35 -18.51 -6.78
C LEU A 109 29.22 -17.48 -6.78
N GLU A 110 28.17 -17.70 -7.56
CA GLU A 110 26.93 -16.90 -7.56
C GLU A 110 26.29 -16.94 -6.16
N PHE A 111 26.07 -18.13 -5.60
CA PHE A 111 25.52 -18.25 -4.24
C PHE A 111 26.41 -17.65 -3.15
N LEU A 112 27.73 -17.77 -3.27
CA LEU A 112 28.66 -17.14 -2.32
C LEU A 112 28.58 -15.61 -2.39
N ALA A 113 28.42 -15.05 -3.60
CA ALA A 113 28.23 -13.61 -3.79
C ALA A 113 26.90 -13.13 -3.21
N GLU A 114 25.81 -13.89 -3.42
CA GLU A 114 24.50 -13.63 -2.82
C GLU A 114 24.55 -13.72 -1.29
N GLU A 115 25.17 -14.77 -0.73
CA GLU A 115 25.33 -14.96 0.72
C GLU A 115 26.16 -13.84 1.34
N ARG A 116 27.24 -13.40 0.67
CA ARG A 116 28.05 -12.26 1.10
C ARG A 116 27.25 -10.95 1.08
N THR A 117 26.43 -10.75 0.05
CA THR A 117 25.56 -9.57 -0.05
C THR A 117 24.55 -9.56 1.09
N ARG A 118 23.87 -10.69 1.34
CA ARG A 118 22.95 -10.84 2.46
C ARG A 118 23.61 -10.59 3.81
N LEU A 119 24.80 -11.16 4.05
CA LEU A 119 25.54 -10.95 5.30
C LEU A 119 25.98 -9.48 5.49
N ASN A 120 26.36 -8.80 4.40
CA ASN A 120 26.68 -7.37 4.45
C ASN A 120 25.43 -6.54 4.76
N GLU A 121 24.28 -6.88 4.19
CA GLU A 121 23.00 -6.23 4.51
C GLU A 121 22.62 -6.43 5.98
N GLU A 122 22.70 -7.65 6.50
CA GLU A 122 22.48 -7.98 7.92
C GLU A 122 23.43 -7.20 8.84
N LEU A 123 24.71 -7.10 8.47
CA LEU A 123 25.71 -6.33 9.21
C LEU A 123 25.39 -4.83 9.17
N ASN A 124 24.99 -4.29 8.03
CA ASN A 124 24.58 -2.89 7.88
C ASN A 124 23.35 -2.58 8.74
N VAL A 125 22.34 -3.45 8.74
CA VAL A 125 21.16 -3.34 9.61
C VAL A 125 21.58 -3.34 11.09
N THR A 126 22.48 -4.25 11.48
CA THR A 126 23.02 -4.32 12.85
C THR A 126 23.75 -3.03 13.23
N ASN A 127 24.57 -2.49 12.32
CA ASN A 127 25.28 -1.23 12.53
C ASN A 127 24.33 -0.03 12.64
N GLN A 128 23.28 0.04 11.82
CA GLN A 128 22.25 1.07 11.91
C GLN A 128 21.46 0.98 13.21
N MET A 129 21.09 -0.24 13.65
CA MET A 129 20.41 -0.44 14.92
C MET A 129 21.28 0.00 16.10
N ASN A 130 22.56 -0.35 16.10
CA ASN A 130 23.53 0.11 17.10
C ASN A 130 23.68 1.64 17.11
N ALA A 131 23.67 2.29 15.94
CA ALA A 131 23.70 3.75 15.83
C ALA A 131 22.43 4.39 16.40
N LYS A 132 21.24 3.85 16.10
CA LYS A 132 19.95 4.32 16.66
C LYS A 132 19.90 4.18 18.18
N VAL A 133 20.34 3.02 18.73
CA VAL A 133 20.44 2.82 20.19
C VAL A 133 21.37 3.85 20.82
N LYS A 134 22.52 4.14 20.19
CA LYS A 134 23.45 5.17 20.66
C LYS A 134 22.82 6.57 20.65
N ALA A 135 22.06 6.92 19.62
CA ALA A 135 21.35 8.20 19.53
C ALA A 135 20.26 8.35 20.60
N VAL A 136 19.46 7.31 20.84
CA VAL A 136 18.45 7.29 21.92
C VAL A 136 19.11 7.47 23.29
N ASN A 137 20.22 6.79 23.55
CA ASN A 137 20.97 6.96 24.79
C ASN A 137 21.51 8.38 24.96
N GLN A 138 21.96 9.03 23.88
CA GLN A 138 22.41 10.44 23.90
C GLN A 138 21.24 11.41 24.17
N LEU A 139 20.08 11.18 23.57
CA LEU A 139 18.87 11.98 23.82
C LEU A 139 18.39 11.85 25.26
N ASN A 140 18.34 10.63 25.80
CA ASN A 140 17.96 10.40 27.19
C ASN A 140 18.93 11.08 28.17
N ALA A 141 20.24 11.04 27.89
CA ALA A 141 21.23 11.76 28.69
C ALA A 141 21.05 13.29 28.61
N ALA A 142 20.79 13.83 27.42
CA ALA A 142 20.52 15.26 27.24
C ALA A 142 19.24 15.71 27.97
N MET A 143 18.18 14.90 27.93
CA MET A 143 16.92 15.17 28.64
C MET A 143 17.11 15.13 30.16
N GLY A 144 17.90 14.18 30.67
CA GLY A 144 18.30 14.13 32.08
C GLY A 144 19.01 15.42 32.52
N ASN A 145 20.02 15.87 31.75
CA ASN A 145 20.73 17.12 32.03
C ASN A 145 19.81 18.36 31.99
N LEU A 146 18.84 18.40 31.05
CA LEU A 146 17.87 19.49 30.97
C LEU A 146 16.94 19.52 32.19
N MET A 147 16.49 18.36 32.66
CA MET A 147 15.68 18.25 33.87
C MET A 147 16.47 18.68 35.12
N GLU A 148 17.71 18.23 35.27
CA GLU A 148 18.59 18.67 36.36
C GLU A 148 18.78 20.19 36.36
N ASN A 149 19.09 20.79 35.20
CA ASN A 149 19.23 22.24 35.06
C ASN A 149 17.93 23.00 35.37
N ALA A 150 16.78 22.45 34.98
CA ALA A 150 15.48 23.05 35.25
C ALA A 150 15.14 23.02 36.75
N VAL A 151 15.44 21.91 37.43
CA VAL A 151 15.27 21.78 38.88
C VAL A 151 16.20 22.74 39.63
N GLU A 152 17.45 22.87 39.19
CA GLU A 152 18.41 23.81 39.79
C GLU A 152 17.98 25.28 39.59
N ALA A 153 17.52 25.63 38.39
CA ALA A 153 16.99 26.96 38.08
C ALA A 153 15.73 27.29 38.89
N PHE A 154 14.85 26.31 39.09
CA PHE A 154 13.65 26.49 39.90
C PHE A 154 14.00 26.68 41.38
N SER A 155 14.94 25.88 41.91
CA SER A 155 15.41 25.97 43.30
C SER A 155 16.06 27.33 43.59
N THR A 156 16.93 27.81 42.70
CA THR A 156 17.54 29.15 42.83
C THR A 156 16.53 30.29 42.69
N SER A 157 15.47 30.12 41.89
CA SER A 157 14.40 31.12 41.78
C SER A 157 13.54 31.23 43.05
N GLN A 158 13.33 30.13 43.79
CA GLN A 158 12.60 30.14 45.06
C GLN A 158 13.40 30.82 46.18
N GLU A 159 14.70 30.57 46.25
CA GLU A 159 15.57 31.25 47.24
C GLU A 159 15.61 32.76 47.02
N GLY A 160 15.66 33.24 45.77
CA GLY A 160 15.59 34.67 45.46
C GLY A 160 14.20 35.31 45.65
N SER A 161 13.14 34.49 45.66
CA SER A 161 11.76 34.94 45.89
C SER A 161 11.43 35.05 47.37
N GLN A 162 11.99 34.17 48.21
CA GLN A 162 11.80 34.24 49.67
C GLN A 162 12.44 35.48 50.29
N GLU A 163 13.56 35.99 49.74
CA GLU A 163 14.14 37.27 50.21
C GLU A 163 13.30 38.51 49.87
N ASN A 164 12.37 38.45 48.89
CA ASN A 164 11.51 39.58 48.51
C ASN A 164 10.08 39.51 49.05
N ILE A 165 9.65 38.37 49.62
CA ILE A 165 8.27 38.18 50.10
C ILE A 165 8.10 38.51 51.60
N GLU A 166 9.18 38.71 52.36
CA GLU A 166 9.07 39.23 53.73
C GLU A 166 8.64 40.72 53.83
N GLU A 167 8.54 41.45 52.71
CA GLU A 167 8.19 42.89 52.74
C GLU A 167 6.77 43.25 52.25
N LYS A 168 5.93 42.28 51.86
CA LYS A 168 4.52 42.54 51.48
C LYS A 168 3.54 41.53 52.06
N GLN A 169 3.28 41.67 53.36
CA GLN A 169 2.12 41.04 54.00
C GLN A 169 0.82 41.74 53.56
N GLY A 170 -0.14 40.94 53.09
CA GLY A 170 -1.56 41.28 53.21
C GLY A 170 -2.42 41.08 51.97
N GLN A 171 -2.54 39.86 51.45
CA GLN A 171 -3.82 39.30 50.98
C GLN A 171 -3.65 37.84 50.53
N THR A 172 -4.10 36.93 51.39
CA THR A 172 -4.24 35.50 51.09
C THR A 172 -5.46 35.30 50.20
N VAL A 173 -5.24 34.91 48.95
CA VAL A 173 -6.27 34.29 48.09
C VAL A 173 -5.99 32.79 48.09
N ILE A 174 -7.00 32.02 48.48
CA ILE A 174 -7.02 30.56 48.48
C ILE A 174 -7.10 30.10 47.01
N LEU A 175 -6.09 29.37 46.57
CA LEU A 175 -6.13 28.49 45.41
C LEU A 175 -5.78 27.08 45.91
N GLU A 176 -6.80 26.36 46.37
CA GLU A 176 -6.77 24.90 46.42
C GLU A 176 -7.05 24.40 45.01
N TYR A 177 -6.11 23.67 44.42
CA TYR A 177 -6.30 22.48 43.59
C TYR A 177 -4.95 22.14 42.94
N PHE A 178 -4.56 20.87 43.05
CA PHE A 178 -3.28 20.23 42.68
C PHE A 178 -2.26 20.09 43.81
N GLU A 179 -2.48 19.05 44.63
CA GLU A 179 -1.44 18.14 45.13
C GLU A 179 -2.16 16.97 45.82
N ASP A 180 -2.36 15.88 45.09
CA ASP A 180 -2.69 14.58 45.68
C ASP A 180 -2.16 13.50 44.73
N SER A 181 -0.88 13.16 44.89
CA SER A 181 -0.37 11.84 44.56
C SER A 181 1.00 11.62 45.17
N PHE A 182 1.11 10.48 45.86
CA PHE A 182 2.30 9.82 46.40
C PHE A 182 2.84 10.30 47.75
N ASP A 183 2.33 9.68 48.81
CA ASP A 183 3.22 9.00 49.75
C ASP A 183 2.62 7.66 50.21
N LEU A 184 3.42 6.61 50.02
CA LEU A 184 3.19 5.24 50.44
C LEU A 184 3.81 5.09 51.84
N GLU A 185 3.00 5.22 52.89
CA GLU A 185 3.36 4.70 54.20
C GLU A 185 2.29 3.75 54.74
N GLN A 186 2.80 2.71 55.37
CA GLN A 186 2.15 1.48 55.78
C GLN A 186 1.17 1.71 56.93
N ASP A 187 -0.05 1.17 56.81
CA ASP A 187 -0.94 1.00 57.97
C ASP A 187 -1.31 -0.50 58.15
N PRO A 188 -0.92 -1.14 59.27
CA PRO A 188 -1.10 -2.57 59.51
C PRO A 188 -2.46 -2.97 60.13
N GLU A 189 -3.48 -2.10 60.17
CA GLU A 189 -4.76 -2.39 60.85
C GLU A 189 -5.92 -2.91 59.97
N LEU A 190 -5.67 -3.35 58.73
CA LEU A 190 -6.72 -3.89 57.85
C LEU A 190 -6.62 -5.41 57.59
N ASN A 191 -6.25 -6.19 58.61
CA ASN A 191 -6.15 -7.66 58.54
C ASN A 191 -7.05 -8.42 59.55
N HIS A 192 -8.04 -7.76 60.12
CA HIS A 192 -9.05 -8.42 60.95
C HIS A 192 -10.41 -7.81 60.64
N ILE A 193 -11.18 -8.50 59.78
CA ILE A 193 -12.65 -8.51 59.62
C ILE A 193 -12.92 -9.04 58.19
N LEU A 194 -12.48 -10.27 57.91
CA LEU A 194 -12.90 -11.06 56.74
C LEU A 194 -12.77 -12.55 57.07
N GLU A 195 -13.42 -12.98 58.15
CA GLU A 195 -13.93 -14.35 58.28
C GLU A 195 -15.30 -14.22 58.95
N GLU A 196 -16.29 -14.96 58.46
CA GLU A 196 -17.71 -14.97 58.88
C GLU A 196 -18.60 -13.87 58.26
N ASP A 197 -19.03 -14.08 57.01
CA ASP A 197 -20.42 -14.50 56.77
C ASP A 197 -20.72 -14.61 55.28
N SER A 198 -20.69 -15.85 54.81
CA SER A 198 -21.21 -16.28 53.53
C SER A 198 -22.39 -17.21 53.79
N ALA A 199 -23.61 -16.69 53.69
CA ALA A 199 -24.80 -17.45 53.32
C ALA A 199 -25.99 -16.49 53.11
N GLU A 200 -26.83 -16.81 52.12
CA GLU A 200 -28.25 -16.39 52.06
C GLU A 200 -28.48 -14.91 51.64
N ILE A 201 -29.15 -14.54 50.54
CA ILE A 201 -30.42 -14.99 49.97
C ILE A 201 -30.52 -14.52 48.50
N ARG A 202 -30.91 -15.45 47.62
CA ARG A 202 -31.62 -15.17 46.36
C ARG A 202 -33.10 -14.93 46.69
N SER A 203 -33.77 -13.93 46.10
CA SER A 203 -35.09 -14.06 45.46
C SER A 203 -35.82 -12.72 45.25
N GLU A 204 -36.46 -12.62 44.08
CA GLU A 204 -37.69 -11.87 43.76
C GLU A 204 -37.59 -10.33 43.63
N ALA A 205 -37.78 -9.71 42.46
CA ALA A 205 -38.87 -9.75 41.47
C ALA A 205 -40.22 -9.18 41.96
N GLU A 206 -40.51 -7.98 41.43
CA GLU A 206 -41.81 -7.51 40.95
C GLU A 206 -42.83 -6.88 41.94
N VAL A 207 -43.23 -5.62 41.67
CA VAL A 207 -44.61 -5.10 41.52
C VAL A 207 -44.82 -3.67 42.08
N VAL A 208 -44.87 -2.71 41.14
CA VAL A 208 -45.89 -1.65 40.92
C VAL A 208 -46.18 -0.59 42.03
N LEU A 209 -45.89 0.70 41.76
CA LEU A 209 -46.88 1.77 41.42
C LEU A 209 -46.32 3.21 41.49
N SER A 210 -46.54 3.91 40.37
CA SER A 210 -47.01 5.29 40.21
C SER A 210 -46.20 6.49 40.73
N GLY A 211 -45.89 7.38 39.79
CA GLY A 211 -46.40 8.76 39.82
C GLY A 211 -45.47 9.80 40.41
N GLY A 212 -44.78 10.55 39.55
CA GLY A 212 -44.05 11.75 39.94
C GLY A 212 -43.55 12.54 38.75
N ALA A 213 -44.45 13.34 38.16
CA ALA A 213 -44.08 14.36 37.19
C ALA A 213 -43.14 15.39 37.85
N GLY A 214 -41.99 15.62 37.21
CA GLY A 214 -41.02 16.62 37.64
C GLY A 214 -40.15 17.04 36.46
N SER A 215 -40.62 18.03 35.72
CA SER A 215 -39.83 18.72 34.69
C SER A 215 -38.59 19.35 35.32
N ARG A 216 -37.39 19.02 34.83
CA ARG A 216 -36.19 19.84 35.01
C ARG A 216 -35.13 19.48 33.99
N GLY A 217 -34.71 20.50 33.23
CA GLY A 217 -33.43 20.61 32.56
C GLY A 217 -33.22 19.67 31.38
N ALA A 218 -33.56 20.15 30.17
CA ALA A 218 -32.91 19.65 28.97
C ALA A 218 -31.42 20.02 29.07
N ALA A 219 -30.61 19.08 29.53
CA ALA A 219 -29.18 19.10 29.25
C ALA A 219 -29.06 18.85 27.75
N GLU A 220 -28.52 19.84 27.06
CA GLU A 220 -28.15 19.79 25.65
C GLU A 220 -27.11 18.65 25.51
N THR A 221 -27.57 17.46 25.14
CA THR A 221 -26.68 16.37 24.73
C THR A 221 -26.02 16.83 23.45
N VAL A 222 -24.80 17.36 23.58
CA VAL A 222 -23.89 17.59 22.46
C VAL A 222 -23.71 16.22 21.79
N SER A 223 -24.30 16.09 20.60
CA SER A 223 -24.16 14.92 19.77
C SER A 223 -22.69 14.78 19.39
N LEU A 224 -22.08 13.64 19.70
CA LEU A 224 -20.70 13.32 19.28
C LEU A 224 -20.54 13.33 17.75
N HIS A 225 -21.64 13.39 16.98
CA HIS A 225 -21.63 13.52 15.53
C HIS A 225 -21.32 14.94 15.01
N ASP A 226 -21.37 15.96 15.89
CA ASP A 226 -21.10 17.37 15.50
C ASP A 226 -19.73 17.87 16.00
N VAL A 227 -18.91 16.99 16.59
CA VAL A 227 -17.50 17.31 16.84
C VAL A 227 -16.79 17.22 15.49
N GLU A 228 -16.61 18.38 14.84
CA GLU A 228 -15.57 18.57 13.82
C GLU A 228 -14.23 18.24 14.49
N LEU A 229 -13.84 16.97 14.46
CA LEU A 229 -12.48 16.57 14.76
C LEU A 229 -11.61 17.40 13.80
N PRO A 230 -10.63 18.18 14.31
CA PRO A 230 -9.78 18.98 13.44
C PRO A 230 -9.18 18.03 12.41
N SER A 231 -9.58 18.20 11.14
CA SER A 231 -9.06 17.36 10.07
C SER A 231 -7.57 17.58 10.07
N SER A 232 -6.79 16.54 10.33
CA SER A 232 -5.34 16.55 10.18
C SER A 232 -4.94 16.53 8.70
N ASP A 233 -5.66 17.31 7.88
CA ASP A 233 -5.37 17.56 6.47
C ASP A 233 -4.62 18.90 6.36
N PRO A 234 -3.28 18.88 6.43
CA PRO A 234 -2.45 19.98 5.93
C PRO A 234 -2.28 19.91 4.40
N CYS A 235 -3.05 19.07 3.68
CA CYS A 235 -2.96 18.93 2.23
C CYS A 235 -4.20 19.49 1.52
N ASP A 236 -4.50 20.76 1.78
CA ASP A 236 -4.92 21.63 0.69
C ASP A 236 -3.63 21.97 -0.10
N PRO A 237 -3.50 21.60 -1.39
CA PRO A 237 -2.33 21.97 -2.20
C PRO A 237 -2.11 23.49 -2.28
N SER A 238 -3.09 24.31 -1.87
CA SER A 238 -2.91 25.76 -1.73
C SER A 238 -2.17 26.21 -0.45
N PHE A 239 -1.84 25.29 0.48
CA PHE A 239 -1.23 25.59 1.78
C PHE A 239 0.03 24.76 2.10
N THR A 240 0.96 24.60 1.16
CA THR A 240 2.34 24.21 1.52
C THR A 240 3.08 25.44 2.08
N THR A 241 3.05 25.61 3.40
CA THR A 241 3.89 26.61 4.08
C THR A 241 5.25 25.97 4.37
N GLU A 242 6.29 26.59 3.84
CA GLU A 242 7.70 26.28 4.08
C GLU A 242 8.00 26.19 5.58
N LEU A 243 8.20 24.98 6.10
CA LEU A 243 8.97 24.77 7.32
C LEU A 243 10.17 23.91 6.96
N ALA A 244 11.17 24.61 6.41
CA ALA A 244 12.49 24.08 6.16
C ALA A 244 13.13 23.60 7.48
N SER A 245 13.26 22.29 7.61
CA SER A 245 14.26 21.69 8.49
C SER A 245 15.62 21.91 7.82
N ASN A 246 16.42 22.83 8.38
CA ASN A 246 17.81 23.03 7.99
C ASN A 246 18.65 21.79 8.31
N GLY A 247 18.61 20.81 7.39
CA GLY A 247 19.55 19.71 7.27
C GLY A 247 20.66 20.09 6.28
N THR A 248 21.89 19.76 6.63
CA THR A 248 23.15 20.18 6.01
C THR A 248 23.33 19.87 4.52
N ILE A 249 23.75 20.91 3.78
CA ILE A 249 24.59 20.94 2.55
C ILE A 249 24.03 20.20 1.32
N GLU A 250 23.20 20.95 0.59
CA GLU A 250 23.22 21.19 -0.87
C GLU A 250 24.00 20.19 -1.76
N GLU A 251 23.34 19.10 -2.16
CA GLU A 251 23.36 18.71 -3.57
C GLU A 251 22.14 19.37 -4.21
N GLU A 252 22.33 20.21 -5.24
CA GLU A 252 21.22 20.75 -6.02
C GLU A 252 20.39 19.56 -6.53
N PRO A 253 19.06 19.52 -6.29
CA PRO A 253 18.25 18.42 -6.79
C PRO A 253 18.40 18.39 -8.32
N GLU A 254 18.86 17.26 -8.85
CA GLU A 254 18.99 17.09 -10.29
C GLU A 254 17.64 17.42 -10.96
N PRO A 255 17.63 18.26 -12.01
CA PRO A 255 16.41 18.64 -12.69
C PRO A 255 15.66 17.38 -13.14
N VAL A 256 14.37 17.32 -12.81
CA VAL A 256 13.46 16.20 -13.12
C VAL A 256 13.30 16.11 -14.65
N ARG A 257 14.24 15.43 -15.30
CA ARG A 257 14.19 15.18 -16.75
C ARG A 257 12.94 14.38 -17.10
N LEU A 258 12.32 14.75 -18.22
CA LEU A 258 11.10 14.14 -18.77
C LEU A 258 11.20 12.70 -19.27
N ASP A 259 12.15 11.91 -18.75
CA ASP A 259 12.24 10.46 -18.96
C ASP A 259 10.97 9.71 -18.49
N ARG A 260 10.00 10.43 -17.93
CA ARG A 260 8.73 9.94 -17.39
C ARG A 260 7.58 9.90 -18.41
N LEU A 261 7.73 10.42 -19.62
CA LEU A 261 6.66 10.40 -20.64
C LEU A 261 7.09 9.67 -21.90
N VAL A 262 6.47 8.52 -22.14
CA VAL A 262 6.70 7.63 -23.27
C VAL A 262 5.36 7.16 -23.85
N GLY A 263 5.36 6.91 -25.15
CA GLY A 263 4.16 6.54 -25.90
C GLY A 263 3.57 7.67 -26.73
N PRO A 264 2.73 7.34 -27.73
CA PRO A 264 2.28 8.32 -28.72
C PRO A 264 1.30 9.36 -28.15
N GLY A 265 0.75 9.14 -26.95
CA GLY A 265 -0.16 10.04 -26.25
C GLY A 265 -1.26 10.64 -27.14
N THR A 266 -1.76 11.82 -26.80
CA THR A 266 -2.50 12.63 -27.75
C THR A 266 -2.00 14.06 -27.66
N LEU A 267 -1.22 14.49 -28.65
CA LEU A 267 -0.77 15.89 -28.72
C LEU A 267 -1.94 16.85 -28.99
N SER A 268 -3.02 16.36 -29.60
CA SER A 268 -4.20 17.15 -29.89
C SER A 268 -4.92 17.60 -28.61
N CYS A 269 -4.99 18.91 -28.42
CA CYS A 269 -5.87 19.55 -27.44
C CYS A 269 -7.27 19.85 -28.03
N THR A 270 -7.60 19.27 -29.19
CA THR A 270 -8.86 19.53 -29.88
C THR A 270 -9.98 18.75 -29.20
N ARG A 271 -11.06 19.45 -28.85
CA ARG A 271 -12.29 18.89 -28.29
C ARG A 271 -13.37 18.81 -29.36
N THR A 272 -14.27 17.84 -29.25
CA THR A 272 -15.48 17.77 -30.08
C THR A 272 -16.51 18.80 -29.61
N GLY A 273 -16.43 19.24 -28.35
CA GLY A 273 -17.36 20.19 -27.74
C GLY A 273 -18.65 19.53 -27.28
N GLU A 274 -18.65 18.20 -27.13
CA GLU A 274 -19.84 17.43 -26.74
C GLU A 274 -20.21 17.63 -25.26
N ALA A 275 -19.22 17.85 -24.38
CA ALA A 275 -19.43 18.01 -22.95
C ALA A 275 -18.33 18.86 -22.31
N ASP A 276 -18.63 20.13 -22.10
CA ASP A 276 -17.73 21.09 -21.45
C ASP A 276 -18.17 21.40 -20.02
N TYR A 277 -17.20 21.54 -19.12
CA TYR A 277 -17.43 22.07 -17.78
C TYR A 277 -17.45 23.60 -17.83
N ILE A 278 -18.60 24.17 -17.51
CA ILE A 278 -18.81 25.61 -17.33
C ILE A 278 -19.10 25.83 -15.85
N ASN A 279 -18.28 26.64 -15.18
CA ASN A 279 -18.48 26.94 -13.77
C ASN A 279 -19.64 27.95 -13.56
N ASP A 280 -19.97 28.24 -12.30
CA ASP A 280 -21.07 29.15 -11.94
C ASP A 280 -20.87 30.59 -12.44
N GLU A 281 -19.63 30.97 -12.76
CA GLU A 281 -19.27 32.28 -13.32
C GLU A 281 -19.42 32.33 -14.86
N GLY A 282 -19.83 31.22 -15.48
CA GLY A 282 -19.94 31.10 -16.94
C GLY A 282 -18.59 30.86 -17.64
N CYS A 283 -17.51 30.62 -16.90
CA CYS A 283 -16.21 30.30 -17.45
C CYS A 283 -16.17 28.84 -17.92
N ASN A 284 -15.76 28.62 -19.18
CA ASN A 284 -15.54 27.29 -19.74
C ASN A 284 -14.20 26.73 -19.27
N VAL A 285 -14.21 26.10 -18.10
CA VAL A 285 -13.04 25.53 -17.42
C VAL A 285 -12.34 24.49 -18.31
N SER A 286 -13.11 23.66 -19.02
CA SER A 286 -12.54 22.69 -19.98
C SER A 286 -11.66 23.36 -21.03
N SER A 287 -12.08 24.53 -21.55
CA SER A 287 -11.28 25.30 -22.52
C SER A 287 -9.99 25.85 -21.91
N VAL A 288 -10.07 26.34 -20.68
CA VAL A 288 -8.92 26.87 -19.94
C VAL A 288 -7.88 25.77 -19.71
N LEU A 289 -8.30 24.59 -19.24
CA LEU A 289 -7.43 23.44 -19.01
C LEU A 289 -6.80 22.90 -20.29
N MET A 290 -7.55 22.85 -21.39
CA MET A 290 -6.99 22.45 -22.70
C MET A 290 -5.97 23.45 -23.24
N ARG A 291 -6.18 24.75 -23.01
CA ARG A 291 -5.20 25.79 -23.38
C ARG A 291 -3.95 25.66 -22.53
N TYR A 292 -4.09 25.53 -21.22
CA TYR A 292 -2.98 25.30 -20.29
C TYR A 292 -2.14 24.09 -20.70
N ARG A 293 -2.78 22.96 -20.98
CA ARG A 293 -2.09 21.77 -21.50
C ARG A 293 -1.36 22.00 -22.83
N ARG A 294 -1.94 22.79 -23.73
CA ARG A 294 -1.30 23.12 -25.01
C ARG A 294 -0.01 23.91 -24.78
N GLU A 295 -0.08 24.92 -23.91
CA GLU A 295 1.08 25.73 -23.53
C GLU A 295 2.20 24.85 -22.96
N GLN A 296 1.87 23.86 -22.11
CA GLN A 296 2.84 22.88 -21.60
C GLN A 296 3.49 22.00 -22.69
N ILE A 297 2.74 21.63 -23.74
CA ILE A 297 3.29 20.84 -24.85
C ILE A 297 4.21 21.68 -25.74
N GLU A 298 3.90 22.98 -25.88
CA GLU A 298 4.66 23.91 -26.72
C GLU A 298 5.93 24.44 -26.02
N ASP A 299 5.96 24.40 -24.69
CA ASP A 299 7.11 24.83 -23.89
C ASP A 299 8.15 23.70 -23.74
N SER A 300 9.30 23.86 -24.39
CA SER A 300 10.41 22.90 -24.28
C SER A 300 11.13 22.94 -22.92
N SER A 301 10.97 24.00 -22.13
CA SER A 301 11.56 24.09 -20.78
C SER A 301 10.74 23.35 -19.73
N PHE A 302 9.47 23.09 -20.03
CA PHE A 302 8.59 22.22 -19.25
C PHE A 302 9.20 20.82 -19.04
N LEU A 303 10.09 20.39 -19.94
CA LEU A 303 10.67 19.06 -19.94
C LEU A 303 11.73 18.83 -18.85
N GLU A 304 12.20 19.90 -18.18
CA GLU A 304 13.37 19.83 -17.30
C GLU A 304 13.02 19.93 -15.79
N ASN A 305 11.89 20.55 -15.41
CA ASN A 305 11.56 20.83 -13.99
C ASN A 305 10.05 20.74 -13.68
N SER A 306 9.37 19.67 -14.14
CA SER A 306 7.92 19.56 -13.99
C SER A 306 7.47 18.88 -12.69
N ASP A 307 6.58 19.54 -11.95
CA ASP A 307 5.81 18.96 -10.85
C ASP A 307 4.87 17.82 -11.34
N VAL A 308 4.41 16.97 -10.42
CA VAL A 308 3.48 15.86 -10.68
C VAL A 308 2.21 16.31 -11.37
N GLU A 309 1.63 17.44 -10.94
CA GLU A 309 0.39 17.95 -11.52
C GLU A 309 0.57 18.32 -12.99
N ASN A 310 1.72 18.91 -13.32
CA ASN A 310 2.15 19.25 -14.67
C ASN A 310 2.29 18.00 -15.55
N ILE A 311 2.94 16.95 -15.04
CA ILE A 311 3.07 15.68 -15.77
C ILE A 311 1.70 15.03 -16.00
N LEU A 312 0.80 15.10 -15.00
CA LEU A 312 -0.53 14.52 -15.07
C LEU A 312 -1.48 15.29 -16.00
N SER A 313 -1.34 16.62 -16.13
CA SER A 313 -2.16 17.41 -17.05
C SER A 313 -1.87 17.08 -18.51
N LEU A 314 -0.65 16.65 -18.85
CA LEU A 314 -0.35 16.08 -20.18
C LEU A 314 -1.18 14.82 -20.47
N ASN A 315 -1.57 14.09 -19.43
CA ASN A 315 -2.47 12.94 -19.47
C ASN A 315 -3.96 13.29 -19.30
N PHE A 316 -4.32 14.58 -19.37
CA PHE A 316 -5.68 15.08 -19.17
C PHE A 316 -6.23 14.84 -17.75
N ILE A 317 -5.34 14.64 -16.78
CA ILE A 317 -5.65 14.46 -15.35
C ILE A 317 -5.28 15.77 -14.66
N PHE A 318 -6.27 16.48 -14.11
CA PHE A 318 -6.09 17.86 -13.65
C PHE A 318 -6.41 18.03 -12.16
N PHE A 319 -5.57 18.80 -11.45
CA PHE A 319 -5.71 19.07 -10.01
C PHE A 319 -6.02 20.54 -9.67
N GLY A 320 -6.05 21.43 -10.67
CA GLY A 320 -6.16 22.87 -10.45
C GLY A 320 -7.41 23.32 -9.68
N ASP A 321 -7.30 24.43 -8.98
CA ASP A 321 -8.32 24.97 -8.05
C ASP A 321 -9.67 25.24 -8.70
N CYS A 322 -9.69 25.57 -9.99
CA CYS A 322 -10.93 25.73 -10.76
C CYS A 322 -11.81 24.46 -10.79
N LEU A 323 -11.26 23.30 -10.42
CA LEU A 323 -11.97 22.02 -10.29
C LEU A 323 -12.36 21.69 -8.84
N HIS A 324 -11.95 22.48 -7.84
CA HIS A 324 -12.27 22.23 -6.43
C HIS A 324 -13.79 22.07 -6.18
N PRO A 325 -14.68 22.95 -6.69
CA PRO A 325 -16.13 22.78 -6.50
C PRO A 325 -16.65 21.44 -7.04
N LEU A 326 -16.13 21.02 -8.19
CA LEU A 326 -16.50 19.75 -8.82
C LEU A 326 -15.99 18.56 -8.00
N ARG A 327 -14.73 18.59 -7.55
CA ARG A 327 -14.16 17.55 -6.67
C ARG A 327 -14.95 17.42 -5.37
N GLU A 328 -15.32 18.53 -4.75
CA GLU A 328 -16.07 18.52 -3.50
C GLU A 328 -17.49 17.97 -3.68
N GLN A 329 -18.14 18.29 -4.80
CA GLN A 329 -19.42 17.67 -5.17
C GLN A 329 -19.28 16.14 -5.28
N TYR A 330 -18.28 15.65 -5.99
CA TYR A 330 -18.03 14.22 -6.15
C TYR A 330 -17.65 13.54 -4.82
N ARG A 331 -16.83 14.20 -4.00
CA ARG A 331 -16.47 13.72 -2.66
C ARG A 331 -17.72 13.55 -1.80
N LYS A 332 -18.60 14.55 -1.74
CA LYS A 332 -19.87 14.47 -0.99
C LYS A 332 -20.78 13.34 -1.48
N MET A 333 -20.81 13.09 -2.79
CA MET A 333 -21.61 11.99 -3.37
C MET A 333 -21.09 10.61 -2.97
N LEU A 334 -19.79 10.45 -2.79
CA LEU A 334 -19.15 9.19 -2.42
C LEU A 334 -18.91 9.04 -0.92
N LYS A 335 -19.06 10.12 -0.15
CA LYS A 335 -18.82 10.15 1.29
C LYS A 335 -19.63 9.06 1.98
N THR A 336 -18.93 8.27 2.79
CA THR A 336 -19.55 7.24 3.63
C THR A 336 -19.09 7.46 5.05
N ASP A 337 -20.04 7.71 5.94
CA ASP A 337 -19.78 7.87 7.37
C ASP A 337 -19.87 6.51 8.08
N LEU A 338 -19.14 6.38 9.19
CA LEU A 338 -19.26 5.22 10.08
C LEU A 338 -20.62 5.23 10.77
N ALA A 339 -21.26 4.08 10.88
CA ALA A 339 -22.45 3.95 11.71
C ALA A 339 -22.07 4.14 13.19
N ALA A 340 -22.97 4.69 14.00
CA ALA A 340 -22.73 4.88 15.45
C ALA A 340 -22.31 3.57 16.16
N THR A 341 -22.85 2.44 15.72
CA THR A 341 -22.47 1.10 16.23
C THR A 341 -21.05 0.70 15.84
N GLU A 342 -20.54 1.14 14.69
CA GLU A 342 -19.16 0.89 14.23
C GLU A 342 -18.17 1.79 14.97
N VAL A 343 -18.55 3.05 15.22
CA VAL A 343 -17.74 3.96 16.06
C VAL A 343 -17.60 3.41 17.47
N ALA A 344 -18.72 3.02 18.10
CA ALA A 344 -18.72 2.42 19.43
C ALA A 344 -17.85 1.16 19.49
N LEU A 345 -17.94 0.29 18.46
CA LEU A 345 -17.11 -0.89 18.32
C LEU A 345 -15.62 -0.53 18.28
N ILE A 346 -15.22 0.43 17.45
CA ILE A 346 -13.81 0.82 17.32
C ILE A 346 -13.29 1.36 18.65
N ILE A 347 -14.07 2.15 19.36
CA ILE A 347 -13.70 2.69 20.68
C ILE A 347 -13.53 1.55 21.69
N GLU A 348 -14.52 0.68 21.85
CA GLU A 348 -14.46 -0.45 22.80
C GLU A 348 -13.31 -1.40 22.47
N TRP A 349 -13.11 -1.70 21.18
CA TRP A 349 -11.98 -2.51 20.71
C TRP A 349 -10.64 -1.84 21.00
N SER A 350 -10.51 -0.54 20.72
CA SER A 350 -9.26 0.18 20.96
C SER A 350 -8.86 0.19 22.43
N GLN A 351 -9.83 0.27 23.35
CA GLN A 351 -9.60 0.18 24.79
C GLN A 351 -9.18 -1.23 25.20
N ALA A 352 -9.85 -2.25 24.69
CA ALA A 352 -9.51 -3.64 24.98
C ALA A 352 -8.13 -4.04 24.44
N ALA A 353 -7.82 -3.66 23.20
CA ALA A 353 -6.60 -4.06 22.49
C ALA A 353 -5.30 -3.65 23.20
N VAL A 354 -5.33 -2.61 24.04
CA VAL A 354 -4.19 -2.17 24.86
C VAL A 354 -3.79 -3.23 25.90
N HIS A 355 -4.76 -4.00 26.39
CA HIS A 355 -4.61 -4.92 27.52
C HIS A 355 -4.66 -6.39 27.12
N VAL A 356 -4.99 -6.69 25.87
CA VAL A 356 -5.24 -8.05 25.40
C VAL A 356 -3.96 -8.64 24.79
N GLU A 357 -3.70 -9.90 25.13
CA GLU A 357 -2.64 -10.69 24.52
C GLU A 357 -3.04 -11.15 23.10
N PRO A 358 -2.06 -11.37 22.20
CA PRO A 358 -2.35 -11.64 20.79
C PRO A 358 -3.24 -12.86 20.57
N ASP A 359 -3.06 -13.90 21.38
CA ASP A 359 -3.83 -15.15 21.29
C ASP A 359 -5.30 -14.94 21.70
N ASP A 360 -5.58 -13.97 22.56
CA ASP A 360 -6.92 -13.65 23.08
C ASP A 360 -7.62 -12.53 22.29
N ALA A 361 -6.89 -11.85 21.39
CA ALA A 361 -7.38 -10.69 20.64
C ALA A 361 -8.65 -10.99 19.85
N LYS A 362 -8.65 -12.06 19.06
CA LYS A 362 -9.78 -12.45 18.22
C LYS A 362 -11.00 -12.84 19.06
N ALA A 363 -10.79 -13.57 20.15
CA ALA A 363 -11.86 -13.98 21.06
C ALA A 363 -12.49 -12.74 21.70
N THR A 364 -11.68 -11.82 22.21
CA THR A 364 -12.12 -10.56 22.82
C THR A 364 -12.88 -9.68 21.82
N LEU A 365 -12.35 -9.53 20.60
CA LEU A 365 -13.05 -8.82 19.53
C LEU A 365 -14.42 -9.44 19.26
N CYS A 366 -14.50 -10.77 19.16
CA CYS A 366 -15.77 -11.48 18.96
C CYS A 366 -16.73 -11.35 20.15
N GLU A 367 -16.24 -11.26 21.38
CA GLU A 367 -17.06 -11.08 22.59
C GLU A 367 -17.67 -9.68 22.68
N ILE A 368 -16.85 -8.65 22.41
CA ILE A 368 -17.33 -7.27 22.20
C ILE A 368 -18.42 -7.29 21.12
N PHE A 369 -18.19 -8.10 20.09
CA PHE A 369 -19.09 -8.21 18.97
C PHE A 369 -20.41 -8.93 19.23
N ALA A 370 -20.39 -10.02 20.01
CA ALA A 370 -21.57 -10.84 20.30
C ALA A 370 -22.71 -10.04 20.93
N ARG A 371 -22.43 -8.81 21.37
CA ARG A 371 -23.36 -7.84 21.93
C ARG A 371 -24.06 -6.95 20.88
N GLY A 372 -23.82 -7.13 19.56
CA GLY A 372 -24.33 -6.21 18.52
C GLY A 372 -24.62 -6.80 17.12
N ALA A 373 -25.26 -5.99 16.26
CA ALA A 373 -25.76 -6.39 14.92
C ALA A 373 -24.74 -6.33 13.78
N ALA A 374 -23.51 -5.87 14.01
CA ALA A 374 -22.60 -5.46 12.94
C ALA A 374 -21.67 -6.59 12.41
N LEU A 375 -21.95 -7.89 12.65
CA LEU A 375 -21.01 -9.02 12.37
C LEU A 375 -20.66 -9.12 10.88
N LYS A 376 -21.51 -8.51 10.07
CA LYS A 376 -21.40 -8.47 8.60
C LYS A 376 -20.86 -7.12 8.10
N SER A 377 -20.53 -6.20 9.00
CA SER A 377 -19.93 -4.93 8.61
C SER A 377 -18.52 -5.18 8.07
N PRO A 378 -18.13 -4.52 6.96
CA PRO A 378 -16.76 -4.51 6.49
C PRO A 378 -15.76 -4.04 7.56
N VAL A 379 -16.18 -3.14 8.46
CA VAL A 379 -15.36 -2.65 9.59
C VAL A 379 -14.96 -3.80 10.50
N PHE A 380 -15.92 -4.64 10.90
CA PHE A 380 -15.65 -5.80 11.74
C PHE A 380 -14.72 -6.78 11.05
N THR A 381 -15.00 -7.14 9.79
CA THR A 381 -14.15 -8.05 9.02
C THR A 381 -12.71 -7.52 8.92
N CYS A 382 -12.54 -6.21 8.74
CA CYS A 382 -11.21 -5.60 8.71
C CYS A 382 -10.50 -5.68 10.06
N LEU A 383 -11.18 -5.34 11.16
CA LEU A 383 -10.61 -5.46 12.50
C LEU A 383 -10.25 -6.90 12.84
N ASP A 384 -11.09 -7.88 12.48
CA ASP A 384 -10.84 -9.31 12.68
C ASP A 384 -9.59 -9.80 11.94
N GLU A 385 -9.45 -9.43 10.66
CA GLU A 385 -8.28 -9.76 9.86
C GLU A 385 -7.02 -9.08 10.41
N MET A 386 -7.12 -7.81 10.81
CA MET A 386 -6.01 -7.07 11.45
C MET A 386 -5.55 -7.74 12.75
N CYS A 387 -6.47 -8.23 13.58
CA CYS A 387 -6.13 -8.97 14.81
C CYS A 387 -5.31 -10.23 14.52
N GLY A 388 -5.55 -10.88 13.37
CA GLY A 388 -4.78 -12.05 12.95
C GLY A 388 -3.34 -11.73 12.53
N THR A 389 -2.98 -10.46 12.36
CA THR A 389 -1.63 -10.06 11.94
C THR A 389 -0.70 -9.97 13.13
N GLY A 390 0.35 -10.81 13.17
CA GLY A 390 1.36 -10.72 14.23
C GLY A 390 2.10 -9.37 14.29
N ALA A 391 2.04 -8.58 13.21
CA ALA A 391 2.72 -7.28 13.11
C ALA A 391 2.18 -6.25 14.11
N LEU A 392 0.86 -6.17 14.31
CA LEU A 392 0.24 -5.19 15.22
C LEU A 392 0.56 -5.46 16.70
N TRP A 393 0.91 -6.71 17.01
CA TRP A 393 1.20 -7.20 18.35
C TRP A 393 2.69 -7.19 18.69
N SER A 394 3.54 -6.93 17.70
CA SER A 394 4.98 -6.83 17.92
C SER A 394 5.31 -5.59 18.76
N SER A 395 6.17 -5.77 19.77
CA SER A 395 6.74 -4.66 20.55
C SER A 395 7.77 -3.85 19.76
N VAL A 396 8.26 -4.39 18.63
CA VAL A 396 9.25 -3.75 17.76
C VAL A 396 8.71 -3.66 16.34
N ILE A 397 8.54 -2.43 15.85
CA ILE A 397 8.31 -2.18 14.43
C ILE A 397 9.69 -2.19 13.76
N LEU A 398 10.02 -3.28 13.08
CA LEU A 398 11.24 -3.37 12.28
C LEU A 398 11.01 -2.61 10.96
N ASN A 399 11.47 -1.36 10.92
CA ASN A 399 11.35 -0.47 9.75
C ASN A 399 12.25 -0.85 8.55
N THR A 400 12.95 -1.98 8.62
CA THR A 400 13.93 -2.45 7.62
C THR A 400 13.36 -3.52 6.68
N ASP A 401 12.05 -3.75 6.71
CA ASP A 401 11.40 -4.71 5.84
C ASP A 401 11.48 -4.29 4.36
N ASN A 402 11.62 -5.26 3.46
CA ASN A 402 11.43 -5.02 2.03
C ASN A 402 9.96 -4.68 1.72
N GLU A 403 9.70 -4.07 0.56
CA GLU A 403 8.38 -3.61 0.13
C GLU A 403 7.31 -4.72 0.22
N ASP A 404 7.65 -5.94 -0.22
CA ASP A 404 6.76 -7.11 -0.13
C ASP A 404 6.36 -7.46 1.31
N SER A 405 7.30 -7.38 2.26
CA SER A 405 7.04 -7.64 3.67
C SER A 405 6.19 -6.52 4.30
N HIS A 406 6.44 -5.26 3.92
CA HIS A 406 5.61 -4.13 4.32
C HIS A 406 4.17 -4.29 3.81
N ILE A 407 4.01 -4.64 2.53
CA ILE A 407 2.71 -4.93 1.93
C ILE A 407 2.03 -6.06 2.70
N ALA A 408 2.71 -7.19 2.90
CA ALA A 408 2.12 -8.36 3.55
C ALA A 408 1.69 -8.09 5.00
N ARG A 409 2.47 -7.28 5.75
CA ARG A 409 2.24 -7.01 7.17
C ARG A 409 1.18 -5.94 7.42
N PHE A 410 1.21 -4.83 6.68
CA PHE A 410 0.43 -3.64 7.02
C PHE A 410 -0.65 -3.31 5.99
N VAL A 411 -0.39 -3.52 4.69
CA VAL A 411 -1.31 -3.09 3.62
C VAL A 411 -2.32 -4.18 3.26
N ARG A 412 -1.83 -5.39 3.01
CA ARG A 412 -2.64 -6.55 2.61
C ARG A 412 -3.83 -6.83 3.54
N PRO A 413 -3.69 -6.81 4.88
CA PRO A 413 -4.80 -7.16 5.77
C PRO A 413 -6.05 -6.28 5.60
N PHE A 414 -5.89 -4.96 5.50
CA PHE A 414 -7.04 -4.08 5.32
C PHE A 414 -7.55 -4.10 3.85
N VAL A 415 -6.67 -4.28 2.87
CA VAL A 415 -7.10 -4.37 1.46
C VAL A 415 -7.88 -5.66 1.20
N GLU A 416 -7.43 -6.81 1.72
CA GLU A 416 -8.11 -8.10 1.55
C GLU A 416 -9.46 -8.12 2.29
N SER A 417 -9.53 -7.59 3.50
CA SER A 417 -10.80 -7.49 4.23
C SER A 417 -11.80 -6.54 3.55
N MET A 418 -11.33 -5.38 3.08
CA MET A 418 -12.19 -4.35 2.46
C MET A 418 -12.52 -4.62 0.99
N PHE A 419 -11.74 -5.43 0.26
CA PHE A 419 -11.94 -5.63 -1.18
C PHE A 419 -11.84 -7.08 -1.67
N GLY A 420 -11.38 -8.03 -0.83
CA GLY A 420 -11.20 -9.43 -1.23
C GLY A 420 -12.51 -10.20 -1.47
N ASN A 421 -13.62 -9.75 -0.88
CA ASN A 421 -14.90 -10.48 -0.88
C ASN A 421 -15.88 -10.07 -2.00
N PHE A 422 -15.42 -9.41 -3.06
CA PHE A 422 -16.28 -9.05 -4.20
C PHE A 422 -16.57 -10.25 -5.11
N ARG A 423 -17.84 -10.60 -5.26
CA ARG A 423 -18.28 -11.68 -6.16
C ARG A 423 -17.92 -11.34 -7.61
N ASN A 424 -17.39 -12.32 -8.35
CA ASN A 424 -16.92 -12.19 -9.74
C ASN A 424 -15.72 -11.25 -9.91
N CYS A 425 -15.06 -10.88 -8.82
CA CYS A 425 -13.80 -10.16 -8.83
C CYS A 425 -12.68 -11.03 -8.26
N LYS A 426 -11.45 -10.70 -8.62
CA LYS A 426 -10.23 -11.26 -8.06
C LYS A 426 -9.36 -10.08 -7.64
N LEU A 427 -8.97 -10.06 -6.37
CA LEU A 427 -7.89 -9.21 -5.89
C LEU A 427 -6.57 -9.90 -6.26
N CYS A 428 -5.76 -9.22 -7.06
CA CYS A 428 -4.47 -9.68 -7.51
C CYS A 428 -3.39 -8.87 -6.82
N TRP A 429 -2.45 -9.56 -6.18
CA TRP A 429 -1.18 -9.01 -5.72
C TRP A 429 -0.12 -9.21 -6.81
N THR A 430 0.90 -8.34 -6.84
CA THR A 430 2.13 -8.35 -7.66
C THR A 430 2.28 -9.45 -8.73
N ARG A 431 2.68 -9.04 -9.95
CA ARG A 431 2.96 -9.84 -11.19
C ARG A 431 1.79 -10.10 -12.15
N ASP A 432 0.54 -9.86 -11.76
CA ASP A 432 -0.59 -9.91 -12.70
C ASP A 432 -0.64 -8.60 -13.53
N ARG A 433 -0.64 -8.71 -14.87
CA ARG A 433 -0.66 -7.54 -15.77
C ARG A 433 -2.03 -6.86 -15.74
N ILE A 434 -2.08 -5.52 -15.77
CA ILE A 434 -3.30 -4.82 -16.13
C ILE A 434 -3.64 -5.18 -17.60
N VAL A 435 -4.67 -6.01 -17.80
CA VAL A 435 -5.18 -6.36 -19.13
C VAL A 435 -6.37 -5.47 -19.45
N THR A 436 -6.15 -4.16 -19.64
CA THR A 436 -7.22 -3.23 -20.06
C THR A 436 -7.46 -3.34 -21.57
N GLY A 437 -8.30 -4.28 -21.99
CA GLY A 437 -8.74 -4.34 -23.39
C GLY A 437 -7.61 -4.52 -24.41
N LYS A 438 -7.72 -3.93 -25.61
CA LYS A 438 -6.78 -4.15 -26.73
C LYS A 438 -5.36 -3.75 -26.32
N VAL A 439 -4.55 -4.76 -26.04
CA VAL A 439 -3.12 -4.68 -25.75
C VAL A 439 -2.39 -4.13 -26.97
N CYS A 440 -2.22 -2.81 -27.04
CA CYS A 440 -1.28 -2.18 -27.94
C CYS A 440 0.04 -2.02 -27.17
N THR A 441 0.92 -3.00 -27.37
CA THR A 441 2.39 -2.95 -27.33
C THR A 441 3.05 -1.74 -26.63
N GLY A 442 3.76 -1.98 -25.53
CA GLY A 442 4.74 -1.00 -25.03
C GLY A 442 5.26 -1.30 -23.63
N GLU A 443 4.39 -1.24 -22.62
CA GLU A 443 4.80 -1.27 -21.21
C GLU A 443 3.90 -2.10 -20.32
N MET A 444 4.53 -2.78 -19.36
CA MET A 444 3.85 -3.50 -18.29
C MET A 444 3.62 -2.56 -17.12
N LEU A 445 2.52 -1.80 -17.12
CA LEU A 445 2.05 -1.17 -15.89
C LEU A 445 1.52 -2.27 -14.95
N GLN A 446 2.37 -2.67 -14.01
CA GLN A 446 2.07 -3.64 -12.97
C GLN A 446 1.85 -2.86 -11.67
N PRO A 447 0.58 -2.71 -11.22
CA PRO A 447 0.31 -2.19 -9.90
C PRO A 447 0.71 -3.23 -8.86
N ASP A 448 1.03 -2.78 -7.66
CA ASP A 448 1.40 -3.68 -6.57
C ASP A 448 0.21 -4.55 -6.15
N PHE A 449 -1.00 -3.99 -6.30
CA PHE A 449 -2.23 -4.76 -6.29
C PHE A 449 -3.32 -4.15 -7.15
N MET A 450 -4.25 -4.99 -7.59
CA MET A 450 -5.44 -4.54 -8.33
C MET A 450 -6.65 -5.44 -8.06
N LEU A 451 -7.84 -4.87 -8.12
CA LEU A 451 -9.10 -5.62 -8.13
C LEU A 451 -9.65 -5.65 -9.56
N CYS A 452 -9.73 -6.84 -10.14
CA CYS A 452 -10.22 -7.02 -11.50
C CYS A 452 -11.38 -8.02 -11.60
N SER A 453 -12.14 -7.97 -12.69
CA SER A 453 -13.16 -8.97 -12.99
C SER A 453 -12.54 -10.34 -13.29
N VAL A 454 -13.17 -11.43 -12.85
CA VAL A 454 -12.72 -12.80 -13.15
C VAL A 454 -12.96 -13.18 -14.62
N SER A 455 -13.98 -12.61 -15.26
CA SER A 455 -14.30 -12.87 -16.67
C SER A 455 -13.26 -12.28 -17.61
N LYS A 456 -12.96 -12.97 -18.72
CA LYS A 456 -12.14 -12.41 -19.82
C LYS A 456 -13.00 -11.68 -20.86
N PRO A 457 -12.55 -10.54 -21.44
CA PRO A 457 -11.37 -9.78 -21.02
C PRO A 457 -11.56 -9.22 -19.59
N GLN A 458 -10.47 -9.15 -18.84
CA GLN A 458 -10.49 -8.64 -17.46
C GLN A 458 -10.61 -7.13 -17.49
N TYR A 459 -11.32 -6.56 -16.51
CA TYR A 459 -11.42 -5.13 -16.32
C TYR A 459 -11.09 -4.77 -14.88
N THR A 460 -10.34 -3.69 -14.69
CA THR A 460 -9.81 -3.28 -13.39
C THR A 460 -10.72 -2.21 -12.79
N PHE A 461 -11.16 -2.42 -11.55
CA PHE A 461 -12.01 -1.50 -10.79
C PHE A 461 -11.22 -0.69 -9.75
N MET A 462 -10.10 -1.24 -9.30
CA MET A 462 -9.20 -0.64 -8.33
C MET A 462 -7.76 -0.99 -8.65
N VAL A 463 -6.85 -0.03 -8.47
CA VAL A 463 -5.39 -0.20 -8.53
C VAL A 463 -4.76 0.37 -7.26
N GLY A 464 -3.60 -0.16 -6.87
CA GLY A 464 -2.86 0.34 -5.73
C GLY A 464 -1.35 0.29 -5.94
N GLU A 465 -0.69 1.29 -5.39
CA GLU A 465 0.76 1.50 -5.38
C GLU A 465 1.21 1.68 -3.94
N VAL A 466 2.27 0.99 -3.53
CA VAL A 466 2.77 0.92 -2.16
C VAL A 466 4.26 1.19 -2.15
N LYS A 467 4.67 2.19 -1.37
CA LYS A 467 6.07 2.54 -1.15
C LYS A 467 6.54 2.33 0.27
N LYS A 468 7.79 1.88 0.37
CA LYS A 468 8.48 1.61 1.63
C LYS A 468 8.71 2.88 2.45
N PHE A 469 9.01 2.69 3.74
CA PHE A 469 9.12 3.76 4.73
C PHE A 469 10.19 4.82 4.46
N GLU A 470 11.31 4.45 3.85
CA GLU A 470 12.51 5.31 3.76
C GLU A 470 12.71 5.94 2.37
N GLU A 471 11.69 5.94 1.49
CA GLU A 471 11.82 6.57 0.16
C GLU A 471 11.73 8.10 0.21
N ASN A 472 12.48 8.75 -0.70
CA ASN A 472 12.49 10.19 -0.88
C ASN A 472 11.17 10.68 -1.50
N ASP A 473 10.85 11.95 -1.30
CA ASP A 473 9.59 12.53 -1.79
C ASP A 473 9.45 12.44 -3.33
N GLU A 474 10.57 12.45 -4.05
CA GLU A 474 10.61 12.29 -5.51
C GLU A 474 10.07 10.95 -6.01
N MET A 475 10.37 9.84 -5.32
CA MET A 475 9.81 8.53 -5.67
C MET A 475 8.30 8.51 -5.49
N CYS A 476 7.81 9.16 -4.44
CA CYS A 476 6.38 9.32 -4.16
C CYS A 476 5.67 10.06 -5.29
N HIS A 477 6.29 11.14 -5.75
CA HIS A 477 5.82 11.90 -6.91
C HIS A 477 5.74 11.00 -8.15
N ARG A 478 6.74 10.13 -8.37
CA ARG A 478 6.74 9.15 -9.46
C ARG A 478 5.58 8.15 -9.34
N ASP A 479 5.31 7.62 -8.16
CA ASP A 479 4.22 6.63 -7.99
C ASP A 479 2.84 7.26 -8.03
N ARG A 480 2.71 8.52 -7.62
CA ARG A 480 1.48 9.29 -7.84
C ARG A 480 1.20 9.40 -9.34
N VAL A 481 2.22 9.73 -10.16
CA VAL A 481 2.08 9.74 -11.63
C VAL A 481 1.69 8.35 -12.16
N LYS A 482 2.38 7.30 -11.70
CA LYS A 482 2.13 5.90 -12.07
C LYS A 482 0.70 5.48 -11.75
N LEU A 483 0.23 5.72 -10.53
CA LEU A 483 -1.10 5.38 -10.05
C LEU A 483 -2.18 6.04 -10.90
N PHE A 484 -2.13 7.36 -11.08
CA PHE A 484 -3.16 8.08 -11.85
C PHE A 484 -3.19 7.67 -13.33
N THR A 485 -2.04 7.36 -13.90
CA THR A 485 -1.93 6.79 -15.26
C THR A 485 -2.63 5.44 -15.35
N GLN A 486 -2.39 4.54 -14.38
CA GLN A 486 -3.07 3.24 -14.30
C GLN A 486 -4.58 3.36 -14.06
N MET A 487 -5.00 4.29 -13.20
CA MET A 487 -6.41 4.58 -12.95
C MET A 487 -7.09 5.05 -14.24
N LYS A 488 -6.45 5.95 -15.00
CA LYS A 488 -6.95 6.44 -16.29
C LYS A 488 -7.11 5.31 -17.30
N MET A 489 -6.11 4.45 -17.44
CA MET A 489 -6.18 3.28 -18.35
C MET A 489 -7.28 2.29 -17.93
N SER A 490 -7.43 2.07 -16.63
CA SER A 490 -8.51 1.23 -16.07
C SER A 490 -9.88 1.81 -16.37
N LEU A 491 -10.04 3.14 -16.22
CA LEU A 491 -11.28 3.85 -16.52
C LEU A 491 -11.60 3.76 -18.02
N ASP A 492 -10.63 4.03 -18.88
CA ASP A 492 -10.80 3.91 -20.33
C ASP A 492 -11.22 2.48 -20.73
N GLY A 493 -10.64 1.46 -20.10
CA GLY A 493 -11.03 0.06 -20.29
C GLY A 493 -12.48 -0.22 -19.89
N LEU A 494 -12.96 0.33 -18.76
CA LEU A 494 -14.35 0.22 -18.34
C LEU A 494 -15.31 0.95 -19.29
N LEU A 495 -14.92 2.13 -19.80
CA LEU A 495 -15.69 2.88 -20.79
C LEU A 495 -15.79 2.13 -22.13
N ASP A 496 -14.73 1.44 -22.57
CA ASP A 496 -14.79 0.49 -23.70
C ASP A 496 -15.70 -0.69 -23.42
N ALA A 497 -15.77 -1.10 -22.15
CA ALA A 497 -16.75 -2.06 -21.65
C ALA A 497 -18.16 -1.45 -21.52
N GLY A 498 -18.41 -0.20 -21.93
CA GLY A 498 -19.72 0.42 -21.79
C GLY A 498 -20.17 0.60 -20.33
N VAL A 499 -19.23 0.65 -19.39
CA VAL A 499 -19.48 0.89 -17.96
C VAL A 499 -18.87 2.24 -17.60
N ASP A 500 -19.73 3.17 -17.19
CA ASP A 500 -19.33 4.50 -16.73
C ASP A 500 -19.43 4.59 -15.21
N GLY A 501 -18.38 5.15 -14.60
CA GLY A 501 -18.25 5.39 -13.18
C GLY A 501 -16.79 5.40 -12.73
N PRO A 502 -16.53 5.48 -11.42
CA PRO A 502 -15.18 5.72 -10.90
C PRO A 502 -14.27 4.50 -10.97
N VAL A 503 -12.97 4.75 -11.07
CA VAL A 503 -11.91 3.81 -10.70
C VAL A 503 -11.28 4.26 -9.38
N ILE A 504 -11.04 3.31 -8.48
CA ILE A 504 -10.39 3.57 -7.19
C ILE A 504 -8.88 3.39 -7.31
N GLY A 505 -8.14 4.30 -6.67
CA GLY A 505 -6.69 4.27 -6.53
C GLY A 505 -6.33 4.32 -5.07
N ILE A 506 -5.38 3.50 -4.63
CA ILE A 506 -4.84 3.53 -3.28
C ILE A 506 -3.34 3.80 -3.38
N LEU A 507 -2.88 4.89 -2.81
CA LEU A 507 -1.46 5.20 -2.69
C LEU A 507 -1.05 5.04 -1.23
N ALA A 508 -0.24 4.04 -0.92
CA ALA A 508 0.36 3.92 0.41
C ALA A 508 1.81 4.41 0.32
N HIS A 509 2.10 5.55 0.94
CA HIS A 509 3.44 6.10 1.01
C HIS A 509 3.89 6.23 2.47
N ARG A 510 4.92 5.46 2.85
CA ARG A 510 5.36 5.29 4.24
C ARG A 510 4.21 4.76 5.10
N HIS A 511 3.76 5.56 6.07
CA HIS A 511 2.61 5.25 6.91
C HIS A 511 1.31 5.85 6.38
N ARG A 512 1.35 6.80 5.45
CA ARG A 512 0.15 7.51 5.00
C ARG A 512 -0.45 6.82 3.79
N VAL A 513 -1.75 6.59 3.84
CA VAL A 513 -2.54 6.02 2.75
C VAL A 513 -3.51 7.07 2.23
N GLU A 514 -3.48 7.31 0.94
CA GLU A 514 -4.42 8.16 0.24
C GLU A 514 -5.36 7.32 -0.61
N VAL A 515 -6.67 7.54 -0.47
CA VAL A 515 -7.70 6.83 -1.23
C VAL A 515 -8.32 7.79 -2.24
N TRP A 516 -8.10 7.49 -3.51
CA TRP A 516 -8.49 8.34 -4.63
C TRP A 516 -9.59 7.71 -5.47
N SER A 517 -10.41 8.55 -6.09
CA SER A 517 -11.37 8.20 -7.13
C SER A 517 -11.05 8.97 -8.39
N LEU A 518 -11.00 8.30 -9.55
CA LEU A 518 -10.85 8.95 -10.86
C LEU A 518 -12.11 8.74 -11.69
N THR A 519 -12.66 9.84 -12.21
CA THR A 519 -13.84 9.84 -13.09
C THR A 519 -13.59 10.64 -14.37
N LEU A 520 -14.45 10.48 -15.38
CA LEU A 520 -14.44 11.29 -16.61
C LEU A 520 -15.78 12.05 -16.74
N PRO A 521 -16.02 13.09 -15.92
CA PRO A 521 -17.29 13.81 -15.91
C PRO A 521 -17.56 14.61 -17.19
N PHE A 522 -16.50 15.09 -17.85
CA PHE A 522 -16.57 15.93 -19.05
C PHE A 522 -15.57 15.45 -20.10
N GLU A 523 -15.68 15.97 -21.33
CA GLU A 523 -14.75 15.63 -22.41
C GLU A 523 -13.32 16.00 -22.03
N ALA A 524 -12.40 15.02 -22.15
CA ALA A 524 -10.98 15.17 -21.89
C ALA A 524 -10.63 15.72 -20.49
N LEU A 525 -11.51 15.53 -19.49
CA LEU A 525 -11.30 15.97 -18.11
C LEU A 525 -11.36 14.78 -17.18
N TYR A 526 -10.22 14.12 -16.96
CA TYR A 526 -10.11 13.06 -15.96
C TYR A 526 -9.95 13.73 -14.59
N LEU A 527 -10.95 13.54 -13.72
CA LEU A 527 -11.06 14.25 -12.46
C LEU A 527 -10.65 13.35 -11.29
N PRO A 528 -9.46 13.55 -10.71
CA PRO A 528 -9.06 12.89 -9.47
C PRO A 528 -9.77 13.55 -8.27
N THR A 529 -10.33 12.74 -7.39
CA THR A 529 -11.02 13.16 -6.17
C THR A 529 -10.47 12.37 -4.99
N LEU A 530 -9.86 13.05 -4.00
CA LEU A 530 -9.41 12.42 -2.77
C LEU A 530 -10.62 12.10 -1.90
N LEU A 531 -10.88 10.82 -1.66
CA LEU A 531 -11.94 10.35 -0.76
C LEU A 531 -11.55 10.54 0.71
N GLY A 532 -10.25 10.48 1.00
CA GLY A 532 -9.66 10.77 2.29
C GLY A 532 -8.26 10.18 2.38
N ALA A 533 -7.55 10.54 3.44
CA ALA A 533 -6.25 9.99 3.78
C ALA A 533 -6.24 9.56 5.26
N PHE A 534 -5.41 8.57 5.57
CA PHE A 534 -5.25 8.06 6.92
C PHE A 534 -3.86 7.47 7.11
N ASP A 535 -3.45 7.29 8.36
CA ASP A 535 -2.20 6.61 8.68
C ASP A 535 -2.47 5.12 8.97
N LEU A 536 -1.57 4.26 8.50
CA LEU A 536 -1.58 2.83 8.76
C LEU A 536 -1.52 2.60 10.27
N VAL A 537 -2.30 1.63 10.74
CA VAL A 537 -2.18 1.13 12.11
C VAL A 537 -0.91 0.29 12.17
N LEU A 538 0.12 0.81 12.83
CA LEU A 538 1.40 0.13 12.97
C LEU A 538 1.54 -0.62 14.30
N SER A 539 0.59 -0.43 15.22
CA SER A 539 0.62 -1.01 16.56
C SER A 539 -0.79 -1.14 17.14
N ARG A 540 -1.01 -2.09 18.04
CA ARG A 540 -2.24 -2.20 18.83
C ARG A 540 -2.62 -0.92 19.58
N PHE A 541 -1.65 -0.06 19.91
CA PHE A 541 -1.92 1.21 20.59
C PHE A 541 -2.54 2.28 19.68
N SER A 542 -2.57 2.08 18.36
CA SER A 542 -3.15 3.02 17.39
C SER A 542 -4.45 2.53 16.76
N PHE A 543 -5.13 1.54 17.34
CA PHE A 543 -6.43 1.08 16.83
C PHE A 543 -7.50 2.18 16.80
N ALA A 544 -7.44 3.18 17.69
CA ALA A 544 -8.35 4.32 17.66
C ALA A 544 -8.27 5.11 16.34
N SER A 545 -7.10 5.14 15.68
CA SER A 545 -6.90 5.81 14.39
C SER A 545 -7.73 5.17 13.26
N THR A 546 -8.24 3.95 13.45
CA THR A 546 -9.12 3.32 12.46
C THR A 546 -10.44 4.07 12.24
N ILE A 547 -10.86 4.93 13.17
CA ILE A 547 -12.01 5.84 12.99
C ILE A 547 -11.84 6.72 11.75
N VAL A 548 -10.61 7.20 11.50
CA VAL A 548 -10.29 8.03 10.32
C VAL A 548 -10.03 7.16 9.08
N MET A 549 -9.52 5.95 9.27
CA MET A 549 -9.24 4.99 8.21
C MET A 549 -10.50 4.51 7.47
N PHE A 550 -11.56 4.18 8.20
CA PHE A 550 -12.71 3.48 7.60
C PHE A 550 -13.57 4.32 6.65
N PRO A 551 -13.92 5.60 6.93
CA PRO A 551 -14.74 6.40 6.03
C PRO A 551 -14.27 6.41 4.55
N PRO A 552 -12.99 6.73 4.23
CA PRO A 552 -12.52 6.70 2.85
C PRO A 552 -12.51 5.28 2.24
N LEU A 553 -12.18 4.25 3.03
CA LEU A 553 -12.21 2.85 2.56
C LEU A 553 -13.63 2.35 2.30
N LEU A 554 -14.60 2.74 3.12
CA LEU A 554 -16.02 2.41 2.94
C LEU A 554 -16.58 3.12 1.69
N ALA A 555 -16.24 4.40 1.48
CA ALA A 555 -16.56 5.14 0.27
C ALA A 555 -16.00 4.46 -0.99
N ALA A 556 -14.73 4.08 -0.97
CA ALA A 556 -14.10 3.32 -2.05
C ALA A 556 -14.77 1.96 -2.27
N ARG A 557 -15.06 1.21 -1.21
CA ARG A 557 -15.75 -0.09 -1.30
C ARG A 557 -17.15 0.05 -1.89
N ALA A 558 -17.91 1.07 -1.51
CA ALA A 558 -19.23 1.35 -2.08
C ALA A 558 -19.15 1.68 -3.57
N ALA A 559 -18.18 2.52 -3.97
CA ALA A 559 -17.94 2.86 -5.37
C ALA A 559 -17.57 1.62 -6.22
N VAL A 560 -16.67 0.76 -5.71
CA VAL A 560 -16.32 -0.50 -6.36
C VAL A 560 -17.53 -1.43 -6.46
N ALA A 561 -18.34 -1.54 -5.40
CA ALA A 561 -19.54 -2.37 -5.38
C ALA A 561 -20.53 -1.96 -6.48
N ASP A 562 -20.79 -0.66 -6.62
CA ASP A 562 -21.65 -0.11 -7.69
C ASP A 562 -21.07 -0.43 -9.07
N MET A 563 -19.77 -0.24 -9.26
CA MET A 563 -19.10 -0.54 -10.54
C MET A 563 -19.16 -2.02 -10.92
N VAL A 564 -18.95 -2.91 -9.95
CA VAL A 564 -19.08 -4.37 -10.15
C VAL A 564 -20.53 -4.73 -10.48
N ALA A 565 -21.52 -4.12 -9.82
CA ALA A 565 -22.94 -4.34 -10.12
C ALA A 565 -23.31 -3.88 -11.54
N ARG A 566 -22.86 -2.69 -11.97
CA ARG A 566 -23.04 -2.18 -13.34
C ARG A 566 -22.37 -3.08 -14.37
N PHE A 567 -21.14 -3.53 -14.09
CA PHE A 567 -20.41 -4.43 -14.97
C PHE A 567 -21.09 -5.80 -15.11
N THR A 568 -21.55 -6.39 -14.01
CA THR A 568 -22.20 -7.71 -14.01
C THR A 568 -23.62 -7.69 -14.59
N SER A 569 -24.36 -6.60 -14.43
CA SER A 569 -25.70 -6.42 -15.03
C SER A 569 -25.67 -6.15 -16.54
N ARG A 570 -24.48 -5.84 -17.08
CA ARG A 570 -24.27 -5.59 -18.51
C ARG A 570 -24.62 -6.83 -19.35
N ARG A 571 -25.42 -6.62 -20.41
CA ARG A 571 -25.64 -7.64 -21.45
C ARG A 571 -24.41 -7.76 -22.36
N LYS A 572 -24.13 -8.96 -22.91
CA LYS A 572 -22.93 -9.29 -23.74
C LYS A 572 -22.65 -8.38 -24.98
N ARG A 573 -23.47 -7.36 -25.28
CA ARG A 573 -23.33 -6.48 -26.47
C ARG A 573 -23.61 -5.00 -26.17
N VAL A 574 -23.08 -4.45 -25.07
CA VAL A 574 -23.18 -2.99 -24.85
C VAL A 574 -22.07 -2.27 -25.62
N LYS A 575 -22.44 -1.19 -26.31
CA LYS A 575 -21.51 -0.33 -27.04
C LYS A 575 -20.59 0.41 -26.06
N PRO A 576 -19.34 0.71 -26.43
CA PRO A 576 -18.50 1.65 -25.69
C PRO A 576 -19.25 2.96 -25.41
N VAL A 577 -18.99 3.55 -24.25
CA VAL A 577 -19.55 4.85 -23.83
C VAL A 577 -18.44 5.90 -23.81
N LYS A 578 -18.80 7.19 -23.95
CA LYS A 578 -17.86 8.32 -23.89
C LYS A 578 -16.65 8.17 -24.84
N THR A 579 -16.81 7.51 -25.99
CA THR A 579 -15.68 7.23 -26.90
C THR A 579 -15.02 8.49 -27.46
N SER A 580 -15.81 9.52 -27.75
CA SER A 580 -15.38 10.85 -28.20
C SER A 580 -14.75 11.68 -27.08
N TRP A 581 -15.02 11.34 -25.81
CA TRP A 581 -14.58 12.14 -24.66
C TRP A 581 -13.17 11.77 -24.21
N ARG A 582 -12.76 10.52 -24.44
CA ARG A 582 -11.46 10.00 -24.00
C ARG A 582 -10.31 10.57 -24.82
N ARG A 583 -9.12 10.57 -24.24
CA ARG A 583 -7.88 10.99 -24.91
C ARG A 583 -6.76 10.01 -24.58
N GLY A 584 -5.83 9.83 -25.51
CA GLY A 584 -4.69 8.92 -25.33
C GLY A 584 -3.86 9.28 -24.10
N THR A 585 -3.22 8.26 -23.52
CA THR A 585 -2.35 8.38 -22.35
C THR A 585 -0.89 8.37 -22.81
N TYR A 586 -0.08 9.29 -22.30
CA TYR A 586 1.37 9.13 -22.23
C TYR A 586 1.68 8.21 -21.05
N HIS A 587 2.34 7.09 -21.30
CA HIS A 587 2.82 6.17 -20.26
C HIS A 587 4.26 6.52 -19.84
N VAL A 588 4.85 5.80 -18.89
CA VAL A 588 6.21 6.03 -18.41
C VAL A 588 7.03 4.81 -18.80
N LYS A 589 7.95 4.92 -19.78
CA LYS A 589 8.89 3.81 -20.01
C LYS A 589 9.79 3.73 -18.81
N PRO A 590 9.91 2.55 -18.18
CA PRO A 590 11.07 2.32 -17.33
C PRO A 590 12.28 2.65 -18.18
N GLN A 591 13.25 3.40 -17.66
CA GLN A 591 14.60 3.33 -18.21
C GLN A 591 14.95 1.84 -18.23
N GLU A 592 15.01 1.26 -19.42
CA GLU A 592 15.63 -0.04 -19.61
C GLU A 592 17.11 0.23 -19.32
N ILE A 593 17.54 0.02 -18.08
CA ILE A 593 18.95 -0.14 -17.79
C ILE A 593 19.34 -1.35 -18.63
N ASP A 594 20.05 -1.10 -19.73
CA ASP A 594 20.52 -2.17 -20.60
C ASP A 594 21.35 -3.10 -19.71
N PRO A 595 20.96 -4.39 -19.53
CA PRO A 595 21.70 -5.30 -18.67
C PRO A 595 23.14 -5.52 -19.13
N GLY A 596 23.51 -5.03 -20.33
CA GLY A 596 24.88 -5.00 -20.85
C GLY A 596 25.68 -3.72 -20.60
N VAL A 597 25.06 -2.63 -20.11
CA VAL A 597 25.75 -1.37 -19.80
C VAL A 597 25.90 -1.29 -18.29
N THR A 598 27.12 -1.44 -17.80
CA THR A 598 27.36 -1.22 -16.37
C THR A 598 27.03 0.24 -16.03
N LEU A 599 26.48 0.53 -14.85
CA LEU A 599 26.18 1.91 -14.40
C LEU A 599 27.38 2.86 -14.63
N ASN A 600 28.60 2.32 -14.56
CA ASN A 600 29.84 3.03 -14.85
C ASN A 600 30.02 3.43 -16.32
N GLU A 601 29.53 2.66 -17.28
CA GLU A 601 29.61 2.97 -18.72
C GLU A 601 28.58 4.03 -19.11
N GLU A 602 27.39 4.01 -18.51
CA GLU A 602 26.36 5.03 -18.72
C GLU A 602 26.75 6.36 -18.08
N VAL A 603 27.27 6.34 -16.85
CA VAL A 603 27.87 7.52 -16.20
C VAL A 603 29.06 8.05 -17.01
N ARG A 604 29.91 7.18 -17.57
CA ARG A 604 31.02 7.61 -18.43
C ARG A 604 30.53 8.25 -19.72
N PHE A 605 29.49 7.69 -20.35
CA PHE A 605 28.91 8.25 -21.58
C PHE A 605 28.30 9.62 -21.34
N LEU A 606 27.52 9.78 -20.27
CA LEU A 606 26.92 11.07 -19.89
C LEU A 606 27.98 12.12 -19.54
N TRP A 607 29.06 11.70 -18.87
CA TRP A 607 30.20 12.58 -18.58
C TRP A 607 30.93 13.02 -19.85
N GLU A 608 31.14 12.10 -20.80
CA GLU A 608 31.75 12.40 -22.10
C GLU A 608 30.89 13.40 -22.90
N GLU A 609 29.57 13.24 -22.90
CA GLU A 609 28.62 14.14 -23.57
C GLU A 609 28.59 15.54 -22.92
N GLU A 610 28.62 15.63 -21.59
CA GLU A 610 28.69 16.91 -20.88
C GLU A 610 30.00 17.65 -21.18
N MET A 611 31.12 16.93 -21.23
CA MET A 611 32.43 17.51 -21.54
C MET A 611 32.50 18.02 -22.98
N GLU A 612 31.89 17.32 -23.95
CA GLU A 612 31.77 17.80 -25.33
C GLU A 612 30.89 19.05 -25.42
N LEU A 613 29.79 19.10 -24.68
CA LEU A 613 28.89 20.26 -24.65
C LEU A 613 29.60 21.49 -24.08
N ARG A 614 30.32 21.34 -22.96
CA ARG A 614 31.12 22.42 -22.34
C ARG A 614 32.20 22.92 -23.30
N ALA A 615 32.93 22.02 -23.95
CA ALA A 615 33.94 22.39 -24.94
C ALA A 615 33.34 23.14 -26.14
N SER A 616 32.16 22.75 -26.60
CA SER A 616 31.44 23.46 -27.68
C SER A 616 31.02 24.86 -27.25
N MET A 617 30.48 25.01 -26.04
CA MET A 617 30.07 26.32 -25.49
C MET A 617 31.27 27.25 -25.31
N GLU A 618 32.40 26.76 -24.81
CA GLU A 618 33.63 27.55 -24.68
C GLU A 618 34.15 28.02 -26.04
N ALA A 619 34.18 27.13 -27.04
CA ALA A 619 34.61 27.47 -28.40
C ALA A 619 33.68 28.51 -29.07
N GLU A 620 32.39 28.47 -28.78
CA GLU A 620 31.42 29.45 -29.28
C GLU A 620 31.56 30.80 -28.58
N THR A 621 31.82 30.79 -27.27
CA THR A 621 32.11 31.99 -26.48
C THR A 621 33.40 32.67 -26.93
N GLU A 622 34.41 31.90 -27.36
CA GLU A 622 35.67 32.43 -27.88
C GLU A 622 35.55 32.97 -29.31
N LYS A 623 34.61 32.47 -30.13
CA LYS A 623 34.28 33.07 -31.44
C LYS A 623 33.54 34.41 -31.34
N VAL A 624 32.81 34.62 -30.25
CA VAL A 624 32.05 35.86 -29.99
C VAL A 624 32.95 36.97 -29.44
N LYS A 625 34.10 36.63 -28.85
CA LYS A 625 35.15 37.57 -28.44
C LYS A 625 36.05 37.92 -29.62
#